data_AF-A0A9E0L381-F1
#
_entry.id   AF-A0A9E0L381-F1
#
_cell.length_a   1.000
_cell.length_b   1.000
_cell.length_c   1.000
_cell.angle_alpha   90.00
_cell.angle_beta   90.00
_cell.angle_gamma   90.00
#
_symmetry.space_group_name_H-M   'P 1'
#
loop_
_entity.id
_entity.type
_entity.pdbx_description
1 polymer ?
#
loop_
_entity_poly.entity_id
_entity_poly.type
_entity_poly.pdbx_seq_one_letter_code
_entity_poly.pdbx_strand_id
1 'polypeptide(L)'
;MALANYTDLQAAIASWNFARTDLPTADIILLAETRLNTDLKLRNQTSDAPLTGVVGERTIALPANFIEATDCWVVKDWGRQPLAQIVPEIN
;
A
#
# COMPACT_ATOMS: atom_id res chain seq x y z
N MET A 1 -21.02 -3.52 17.64
CA MET A 1 -21.85 -3.50 16.42
C MET A 1 -20.92 -3.73 15.25
N ALA A 2 -21.12 -4.78 14.45
CA ALA A 2 -20.28 -5.05 13.28
C ALA A 2 -20.89 -4.33 12.06
N LEU A 3 -20.08 -3.58 11.33
CA LEU A 3 -20.45 -2.99 10.05
C LEU A 3 -20.14 -4.01 8.97
N ALA A 4 -21.15 -4.56 8.29
CA ALA A 4 -20.96 -5.61 7.29
C ALA A 4 -20.93 -5.07 5.86
N ASN A 5 -21.52 -3.90 5.63
CA ASN A 5 -21.67 -3.31 4.30
C ASN A 5 -21.72 -1.78 4.38
N TYR A 6 -21.69 -1.15 3.20
CA TYR A 6 -21.69 0.31 3.07
C TYR A 6 -22.99 0.96 3.59
N THR A 7 -24.13 0.28 3.42
CA THR A 7 -25.42 0.77 3.92
C THR A 7 -25.47 0.81 5.45
N ASP A 8 -24.87 -0.17 6.13
CA ASP A 8 -24.76 -0.19 7.60
C ASP A 8 -23.88 0.97 8.09
N LEU A 9 -22.81 1.28 7.35
CA LEU A 9 -21.92 2.40 7.65
C LEU A 9 -22.67 3.74 7.53
N GLN A 10 -23.44 3.93 6.46
CA GLN A 10 -24.26 5.13 6.29
C GLN A 10 -25.27 5.30 7.44
N ALA A 11 -25.93 4.20 7.84
CA ALA A 11 -26.89 4.21 8.95
C ALA A 11 -26.23 4.53 10.29
N ALA A 12 -25.05 3.97 10.56
CA ALA A 12 -24.29 4.25 11.78
C ALA A 12 -23.84 5.71 11.85
N ILE A 13 -23.31 6.26 10.74
CA ILE A 13 -22.91 7.67 10.67
C ILE A 13 -24.11 8.59 10.84
N ALA A 14 -25.25 8.28 10.21
CA ALA A 14 -26.48 9.05 10.40
C ALA A 14 -26.91 9.08 11.88
N SER A 15 -26.77 7.96 12.59
CA SER A 15 -27.09 7.88 14.03
C SER A 15 -26.11 8.66 14.92
N TRP A 16 -24.85 8.82 14.52
CA TRP A 16 -23.84 9.54 15.30
C TRP A 16 -23.77 11.03 14.97
N ASN A 17 -24.21 11.42 13.78
CA ASN A 17 -24.09 12.78 13.29
C ASN A 17 -25.15 13.70 13.92
N PHE A 18 -24.97 14.00 15.19
CA PHE A 18 -25.87 14.87 15.97
C PHE A 18 -25.70 16.37 15.69
N ALA A 19 -24.68 16.79 14.92
CA ALA A 19 -24.28 18.21 14.86
C ALA A 19 -24.30 18.87 13.46
N ARG A 20 -24.35 18.10 12.36
CA ARG A 20 -24.36 18.67 10.99
C ARG A 20 -25.47 18.07 10.14
N THR A 21 -26.53 18.84 9.93
CA THR A 21 -27.68 18.48 9.08
C THR A 21 -27.57 19.05 7.66
N ASP A 22 -26.58 19.90 7.42
CA ASP A 22 -26.32 20.61 6.16
C ASP A 22 -25.61 19.76 5.11
N LEU A 23 -24.92 18.70 5.51
CA LEU A 23 -24.23 17.78 4.61
C LEU A 23 -24.89 16.39 4.59
N PRO A 24 -25.07 15.78 3.40
CA PRO A 24 -25.51 14.40 3.31
C PRO A 24 -24.41 13.45 3.82
N THR A 25 -24.82 12.29 4.35
CA THR A 25 -23.90 11.29 4.93
C THR A 25 -22.86 10.77 3.93
N ALA A 26 -23.20 10.69 2.64
CA ALA A 26 -22.27 10.31 1.58
C ALA A 26 -21.08 11.27 1.46
N ASP A 27 -21.30 12.57 1.55
CA ASP A 27 -20.23 13.58 1.43
C ASP A 27 -19.32 13.57 2.66
N ILE A 28 -19.86 13.25 3.83
CA ILE A 28 -19.08 13.08 5.05
C ILE A 28 -18.14 11.88 4.93
N ILE A 29 -18.63 10.77 4.37
CA ILE A 29 -17.81 9.58 4.09
C ILE A 29 -16.69 9.94 3.12
N LEU A 30 -17.00 10.64 2.03
CA LEU A 30 -16.01 11.08 1.05
C LEU A 30 -14.92 11.98 1.66
N LEU A 31 -15.32 12.92 2.53
CA LEU A 31 -14.38 13.78 3.23
C LEU A 31 -13.48 12.97 4.19
N ALA A 32 -14.06 12.02 4.91
CA ALA A 32 -13.32 11.12 5.80
C ALA A 32 -12.33 10.25 5.01
N GLU A 33 -12.73 9.70 3.86
CA GLU A 33 -11.87 8.92 2.97
C GLU A 33 -10.72 9.78 2.42
N THR A 34 -11.00 11.00 1.97
CA THR A 34 -9.98 11.91 1.45
C THR A 34 -8.94 12.25 2.52
N ARG A 35 -9.40 12.50 3.74
CA ARG A 35 -8.52 12.75 4.89
C ARG A 35 -7.71 11.51 5.25
N LEU A 36 -8.35 10.34 5.34
CA LEU A 36 -7.65 9.08 5.60
C LEU A 36 -6.60 8.78 4.55
N ASN A 37 -6.86 9.04 3.26
CA ASN A 37 -5.88 8.86 2.20
C ASN A 37 -4.68 9.82 2.31
N THR A 38 -4.87 10.98 2.94
CA THR A 38 -3.78 11.94 3.19
C THR A 38 -2.97 11.55 4.43
N ASP A 39 -3.65 11.12 5.50
CA ASP A 39 -3.05 10.78 6.79
C ASP A 39 -2.36 9.40 6.73
N LEU A 40 -3.01 8.41 6.11
CA LEU A 40 -2.43 7.11 5.79
C LEU A 40 -1.71 7.21 4.45
N LYS A 41 -0.48 7.72 4.48
CA LYS A 41 0.50 7.44 3.42
C LYS A 41 0.88 5.96 3.47
N LEU A 42 -0.04 5.10 3.07
CA LEU A 42 0.25 3.71 2.75
C LEU A 42 1.29 3.76 1.63
N ARG A 43 2.50 3.30 1.90
CA ARG A 43 3.54 3.09 0.88
C ARG A 43 3.14 1.87 0.03
N ASN A 44 1.95 1.93 -0.56
CA ASN A 44 1.29 0.87 -1.32
C ASN A 44 1.94 0.64 -2.70
N GLN A 45 3.00 1.41 -2.99
CA GLN A 45 3.85 1.27 -4.16
C GLN A 45 4.97 0.26 -3.97
N THR A 46 5.27 -0.14 -2.72
CA THR A 46 6.25 -1.20 -2.47
C THR A 46 5.58 -2.56 -2.68
N SER A 47 5.95 -3.22 -3.77
CA SER A 47 5.51 -4.58 -4.07
C SER A 47 6.69 -5.53 -4.07
N ASP A 48 6.55 -6.66 -3.37
CA ASP A 48 7.50 -7.77 -3.46
C ASP A 48 7.24 -8.57 -4.74
N ALA A 49 8.23 -8.63 -5.63
CA ALA A 49 8.18 -9.43 -6.84
C ALA A 49 9.33 -10.44 -6.87
N PRO A 50 9.06 -11.74 -7.07
CA PRO A 50 10.12 -12.74 -7.22
C PRO A 50 10.86 -12.54 -8.54
N LEU A 51 12.20 -12.56 -8.47
CA LEU A 51 13.07 -12.48 -9.63
C LEU A 51 13.71 -13.84 -9.90
N THR A 52 13.66 -14.30 -11.15
CA THR A 52 14.28 -15.58 -11.56
C THR A 52 15.61 -15.30 -12.25
N GLY A 53 16.70 -15.80 -11.67
CA GLY A 53 18.03 -15.78 -12.29
C GLY A 53 18.39 -17.13 -12.91
N VAL A 54 19.21 -17.10 -13.97
CA VAL A 54 19.80 -18.30 -14.59
C VAL A 54 21.26 -18.40 -14.16
N VAL A 55 21.73 -19.61 -13.83
CA VAL A 55 23.13 -19.85 -13.45
C VAL A 55 24.05 -19.50 -14.63
N GLY A 56 25.05 -18.66 -14.37
CA GLY A 56 26.02 -18.19 -15.39
C GLY A 56 25.69 -16.81 -15.94
N GLU A 57 24.49 -16.28 -15.70
CA GLU A 57 24.13 -14.91 -16.07
C GLU A 57 24.57 -13.90 -15.00
N ARG A 58 25.08 -12.76 -15.45
CA ARG A 58 25.53 -11.67 -14.57
C ARG A 58 24.46 -10.61 -14.33
N THR A 59 23.34 -10.70 -15.04
CA THR A 59 22.26 -9.70 -15.03
C THR A 59 20.90 -10.39 -14.94
N ILE A 60 19.95 -9.77 -14.25
CA ILE A 60 18.56 -10.22 -14.13
C ILE A 60 17.65 -9.08 -14.58
N ALA A 61 16.60 -9.41 -15.32
CA ALA A 61 15.61 -8.43 -15.76
C ALA A 61 14.81 -7.90 -14.56
N LEU A 62 14.71 -6.58 -14.44
CA LEU A 62 13.90 -5.94 -13.41
C LEU A 62 12.42 -5.90 -13.83
N PRO A 63 11.47 -5.80 -12.88
CA PRO A 63 10.05 -5.68 -13.18
C PRO A 63 9.74 -4.40 -13.97
N ALA A 64 8.67 -4.41 -14.76
CA ALA A 64 8.22 -3.21 -15.46
C ALA A 64 7.88 -2.09 -14.45
N ASN A 65 8.23 -0.84 -14.81
CA ASN A 65 8.05 0.35 -13.96
C ASN A 65 8.83 0.34 -12.63
N PHE A 66 9.94 -0.39 -12.56
CA PHE A 66 10.83 -0.35 -11.41
C PHE A 66 11.50 1.04 -11.29
N ILE A 67 11.37 1.66 -10.11
CA ILE A 67 11.95 2.98 -9.80
C ILE A 67 13.21 2.81 -8.95
N GLU A 68 13.08 2.16 -7.79
CA GLU A 68 14.17 1.97 -6.84
C GLU A 68 14.02 0.63 -6.10
N ALA A 69 15.16 0.05 -5.68
CA ALA A 69 15.16 -1.09 -4.77
C ALA A 69 15.10 -0.56 -3.34
N THR A 70 14.06 -0.92 -2.59
CA THR A 70 14.00 -0.64 -1.15
C THR A 70 14.71 -1.73 -0.35
N ASP A 71 14.43 -3.00 -0.70
CA ASP A 71 15.02 -4.16 -0.04
C ASP A 71 15.13 -5.31 -1.05
N CYS A 72 16.13 -6.16 -0.88
CA CYS A 72 16.49 -7.23 -1.80
C CYS A 72 17.12 -8.36 -0.98
N TRP A 73 16.55 -9.55 -1.10
CA TRP A 73 16.97 -10.72 -0.36
C TRP A 73 16.90 -11.97 -1.22
N VAL A 74 17.68 -12.97 -0.83
CA VAL A 74 17.55 -14.34 -1.31
C VAL A 74 16.73 -15.12 -0.29
N VAL A 75 15.70 -15.82 -0.77
CA VAL A 75 14.95 -16.76 0.07
C VAL A 75 15.69 -18.09 0.10
N LYS A 76 16.06 -18.56 1.28
CA LYS A 76 16.61 -19.89 1.54
C LYS A 76 15.68 -20.65 2.49
N ASP A 77 15.92 -21.95 2.68
CA ASP A 77 15.06 -22.80 3.54
C ASP A 77 14.95 -22.31 5.01
N TRP A 78 15.87 -21.44 5.42
CA TRP A 78 16.08 -20.95 6.78
C TRP A 78 15.74 -19.46 6.93
N GLY A 79 15.19 -18.84 5.88
CA GLY A 79 14.68 -17.48 5.92
C GLY A 79 15.19 -16.57 4.79
N ARG A 80 14.92 -15.28 4.94
CA ARG A 80 15.37 -14.23 4.01
C ARG A 80 16.80 -13.82 4.37
N GLN A 81 17.72 -13.99 3.45
CA GLN A 81 19.08 -13.47 3.57
C GLN A 81 19.18 -12.15 2.78
N PRO A 82 19.44 -11.01 3.44
CA PRO A 82 19.57 -9.72 2.74
C PRO A 82 20.80 -9.72 1.84
N LEU A 83 20.67 -9.06 0.69
CA LEU A 83 21.77 -8.79 -0.23
C LEU A 83 22.26 -7.35 -0.05
N ALA A 84 23.57 -7.14 -0.12
CA ALA A 84 24.14 -5.79 -0.17
C ALA A 84 23.77 -5.16 -1.51
N GLN A 85 23.12 -4.00 -1.46
CA GLN A 85 22.65 -3.27 -2.64
C GLN A 85 23.52 -2.04 -2.82
N ILE A 86 24.01 -1.84 -4.04
CA ILE A 86 24.58 -0.57 -4.46
C ILE A 86 23.57 0.01 -5.42
N VAL A 87 22.77 0.95 -4.95
CA VAL A 87 21.84 1.68 -5.80
C VAL A 87 22.68 2.65 -6.62
N PRO A 88 22.54 2.70 -7.95
CA PRO A 88 23.14 3.75 -8.74
C PRO A 88 22.48 5.06 -8.34
N GLU A 89 23.18 5.85 -7.52
CA GLU A 89 22.76 7.20 -7.19
C GLU A 89 22.67 8.01 -8.49
N ILE A 90 21.50 8.59 -8.74
CA ILE A 90 21.32 9.62 -9.76
C ILE A 90 22.19 10.81 -9.33
N ASN A 91 23.20 11.15 -10.13
CA ASN A 91 23.90 12.43 -10.03
C ASN A 91 22.92 13.60 -10.23
#